data_AF-A0A415UYR4-F1
#
_entry.id   AF-A0A415UYR4-F1
#
_cell.length_a   1.000
_cell.length_b   1.000
_cell.length_c   1.000
_cell.angle_alpha   90.00
_cell.angle_beta   90.00
_cell.angle_gamma   90.00
#
_symmetry.space_group_name_H-M   'P 1'
#
loop_
_entity.id
_entity.type
_entity.pdbx_description
1 polymer ?
#
loop_
_entity_poly.entity_id
_entity_poly.type
_entity_poly.pdbx_seq_one_letter_code
_entity_poly.pdbx_strand_id
1 'polypeptide(L)'
;MNTLMFFYTLAILLICIVTAVLSLAAYASSRRRFFIYGSGVFICYAIEMTEIFFFEYTLQNQSFPASDYYSITMPVLRTLVATASQAFIWLIAMDLLDKHSKKQFVIPVATFFLSELLIIVAVPYGPMHQWLYYTMRQVFLVFVGLYIFWTAHKSTQVELKARVNNQRKHLIIGAILVGCIVAEDFYNILVVPMSLAPSWLQLYLSERNFSENVFACYFAILLIIYAYHVLSIRMQEAPEEKNVSDLDRHIEEQMPFYRNAYRLSNREAEVLRLVVLGKSNQEIADELYLAVGTVKTHIHNILVKTEQQNRTTLILHFWKR
;
A
#
# COMPACT_ATOMS: atom_id res chain seq x y z
N MET A 1 23.06 -5.20 -16.19
CA MET A 1 21.59 -5.33 -16.27
C MET A 1 21.11 -4.93 -17.67
N ASN A 2 20.24 -5.74 -18.29
CA ASN A 2 19.61 -5.41 -19.57
C ASN A 2 18.54 -4.31 -19.35
N THR A 3 18.45 -3.32 -20.24
CA THR A 3 17.48 -2.21 -20.17
C THR A 3 16.05 -2.70 -19.97
N LEU A 4 15.65 -3.80 -20.62
CA LEU A 4 14.32 -4.38 -20.47
C LEU A 4 14.08 -4.85 -19.02
N MET A 5 15.05 -5.52 -18.42
CA MET A 5 14.93 -6.03 -17.05
C MET A 5 14.95 -4.92 -16.01
N PHE A 6 15.68 -3.83 -16.26
CA PHE A 6 15.61 -2.63 -15.43
C PHE A 6 14.17 -2.08 -15.35
N PHE A 7 13.54 -1.81 -16.50
CA PHE A 7 12.18 -1.28 -16.54
C PHE A 7 11.14 -2.26 -16.02
N TYR A 8 11.33 -3.55 -16.28
CA TYR A 8 10.49 -4.62 -15.71
C TYR A 8 10.47 -4.55 -14.18
N THR A 9 11.64 -4.46 -13.56
CA THR A 9 11.75 -4.38 -12.09
C THR A 9 11.12 -3.13 -11.53
N LEU A 10 11.36 -2.00 -12.18
CA LEU A 10 10.77 -0.72 -11.78
C LEU A 10 9.25 -0.77 -11.85
N ALA A 11 8.68 -1.42 -12.87
CA ALA A 11 7.25 -1.59 -13.01
C ALA A 11 6.65 -2.45 -11.88
N ILE A 12 7.29 -3.58 -11.54
CA ILE A 12 6.85 -4.41 -10.40
C ILE A 12 6.96 -3.63 -9.09
N LEU A 13 8.06 -2.92 -8.85
CA LEU A 13 8.24 -2.10 -7.65
C LEU A 13 7.14 -1.04 -7.53
N LEU A 14 6.82 -0.35 -8.64
CA LEU A 14 5.76 0.64 -8.69
C LEU A 14 4.40 0.01 -8.34
N ILE A 15 4.07 -1.15 -8.91
CA ILE A 15 2.84 -1.89 -8.58
C ILE A 15 2.77 -2.17 -7.08
N CYS A 16 3.87 -2.62 -6.48
CA CYS A 16 3.90 -2.96 -5.05
C CYS A 16 3.69 -1.73 -4.17
N ILE A 17 4.39 -0.63 -4.46
CA ILE A 17 4.26 0.63 -3.71
C ILE A 17 2.84 1.18 -3.83
N VAL A 18 2.30 1.27 -5.04
CA VAL A 18 0.93 1.76 -5.28
C VAL A 18 -0.09 0.90 -4.53
N THR A 19 0.05 -0.42 -4.60
CA THR A 19 -0.84 -1.36 -3.91
C THR A 19 -0.76 -1.18 -2.39
N ALA A 20 0.45 -1.09 -1.84
CA ALA A 20 0.67 -0.91 -0.41
C ALA A 20 0.06 0.40 0.11
N VAL A 21 0.24 1.50 -0.63
CA VAL A 21 -0.28 2.83 -0.28
C VAL A 21 -1.80 2.86 -0.36
N LEU A 22 -2.40 2.37 -1.45
CA LEU A 22 -3.85 2.32 -1.60
C LEU A 22 -4.49 1.44 -0.53
N SER A 23 -3.86 0.32 -0.19
CA SER A 23 -4.33 -0.54 0.89
C SER A 23 -4.21 0.14 2.26
N LEU A 24 -3.13 0.90 2.53
CA LEU A 24 -3.05 1.70 3.76
C LEU A 24 -4.11 2.80 3.83
N ALA A 25 -4.40 3.47 2.72
CA ALA A 25 -5.48 4.46 2.65
C ALA A 25 -6.85 3.80 2.93
N ALA A 26 -7.12 2.65 2.31
CA ALA A 26 -8.33 1.88 2.56
C ALA A 26 -8.42 1.38 4.02
N TYR A 27 -7.29 1.02 4.64
CA TYR A 27 -7.23 0.70 6.06
C TYR A 27 -7.52 1.92 6.94
N ALA A 28 -6.93 3.08 6.65
CA ALA A 28 -7.16 4.30 7.42
C ALA A 28 -8.63 4.71 7.42
N SER A 29 -9.32 4.52 6.28
CA SER A 29 -10.73 4.83 6.10
C SER A 29 -11.68 3.77 6.68
N SER A 30 -11.41 2.48 6.46
CA SER A 30 -12.36 1.40 6.82
C SER A 30 -12.05 0.69 8.14
N ARG A 31 -10.82 0.84 8.65
CA ARG A 31 -10.25 0.08 9.78
C ARG A 31 -10.30 -1.45 9.63
N ARG A 32 -10.56 -1.96 8.42
CA ARG A 32 -10.59 -3.40 8.14
C ARG A 32 -9.17 -3.97 8.09
N ARG A 33 -8.89 -4.95 8.95
CA ARG A 33 -7.56 -5.53 9.14
C ARG A 33 -6.97 -6.16 7.87
N PHE A 34 -7.83 -6.74 7.02
CA PHE A 34 -7.46 -7.21 5.68
C PHE A 34 -6.54 -6.25 4.90
N PHE A 35 -6.82 -4.94 4.93
CA PHE A 35 -6.04 -3.96 4.17
C PHE A 35 -4.66 -3.66 4.77
N ILE A 36 -4.51 -3.65 6.10
CA ILE A 36 -3.18 -3.49 6.69
C ILE A 36 -2.31 -4.73 6.47
N TYR A 37 -2.91 -5.93 6.49
CA TYR A 37 -2.20 -7.16 6.17
C TYR A 37 -1.80 -7.23 4.70
N GLY A 38 -2.71 -6.89 3.78
CA GLY A 38 -2.42 -6.80 2.35
C GLY A 38 -1.31 -5.79 2.05
N SER A 39 -1.33 -4.62 2.70
CA SER A 39 -0.23 -3.65 2.58
C SER A 39 1.10 -4.23 3.06
N GLY A 40 1.10 -4.93 4.19
CA GLY A 40 2.28 -5.61 4.73
C GLY A 40 2.93 -6.58 3.73
N VAL A 41 2.12 -7.41 3.05
CA VAL A 41 2.62 -8.31 1.99
C VAL A 41 3.35 -7.53 0.89
N PHE A 42 2.72 -6.47 0.36
CA PHE A 42 3.31 -5.70 -0.75
C PHE A 42 4.50 -4.82 -0.33
N ILE A 43 4.57 -4.39 0.93
CA ILE A 43 5.76 -3.74 1.48
C ILE A 43 6.92 -4.74 1.54
N CYS A 44 6.69 -5.95 2.07
CA CYS A 44 7.71 -7.00 2.10
C CYS A 44 8.19 -7.34 0.68
N TYR A 45 7.25 -7.52 -0.27
CA TYR A 45 7.61 -7.81 -1.65
C TYR A 45 8.36 -6.66 -2.34
N ALA A 46 8.02 -5.39 -2.02
CA ALA A 46 8.79 -4.24 -2.51
C ALA A 46 10.23 -4.22 -1.96
N ILE A 47 10.43 -4.62 -0.70
CA ILE A 47 11.77 -4.75 -0.10
C ILE A 47 12.58 -5.84 -0.84
N GLU A 48 11.98 -7.00 -1.11
CA GLU A 48 12.62 -8.08 -1.88
C GLU A 48 13.00 -7.64 -3.29
N MET A 49 12.07 -7.00 -4.01
CA MET A 49 12.35 -6.46 -5.34
C MET A 49 13.44 -5.39 -5.31
N THR A 50 13.51 -4.58 -4.25
CA THR A 50 14.58 -3.58 -4.06
C THR A 50 15.92 -4.26 -3.81
N GLU A 51 15.96 -5.33 -3.02
CA GLU A 51 17.17 -6.11 -2.75
C GLU A 51 17.72 -6.74 -4.04
N ILE A 52 16.85 -7.43 -4.81
CA ILE A 52 17.21 -8.04 -6.10
C ILE A 52 17.73 -6.96 -7.07
N PHE A 53 17.02 -5.84 -7.16
CA PHE A 53 17.42 -4.73 -8.02
C PHE A 53 18.79 -4.13 -7.62
N PHE A 54 19.02 -3.96 -6.32
CA PHE A 54 20.29 -3.48 -5.78
C PHE A 54 21.44 -4.45 -6.12
N PHE A 55 21.21 -5.75 -5.99
CA PHE A 55 22.19 -6.78 -6.33
C PHE A 55 22.53 -6.77 -7.83
N GLU A 56 21.50 -6.74 -8.70
CA GLU A 56 21.68 -6.67 -10.15
C GLU A 56 22.37 -5.40 -10.62
N TYR A 57 22.10 -4.27 -9.96
CA TYR A 57 22.75 -3.00 -10.23
C TYR A 57 24.23 -3.03 -9.82
N THR A 58 24.54 -3.59 -8.65
CA THR A 58 25.92 -3.66 -8.13
C THR A 58 26.81 -4.53 -9.02
N LEU A 59 26.26 -5.61 -9.57
CA LEU A 59 26.96 -6.51 -10.49
C LEU A 59 26.85 -6.08 -11.97
N GLN A 60 26.35 -4.87 -12.23
CA GLN A 60 26.25 -4.36 -13.60
C GLN A 60 27.63 -4.29 -14.26
N ASN A 61 27.71 -4.81 -15.48
CA ASN A 61 28.93 -4.89 -16.30
C ASN A 61 30.04 -5.78 -15.71
N GLN A 62 29.74 -6.59 -14.69
CA GLN A 62 30.62 -7.64 -14.20
C GLN A 62 30.16 -9.01 -14.72
N SER A 63 31.11 -9.94 -14.86
CA SER A 63 30.78 -11.34 -15.14
C SER A 63 30.24 -11.99 -13.86
N PHE A 64 29.01 -12.49 -13.89
CA PHE A 64 28.43 -13.21 -12.77
C PHE A 64 29.19 -14.54 -12.54
N PRO A 65 29.80 -14.77 -11.37
CA PRO A 65 30.58 -15.97 -11.12
C PRO A 65 29.69 -17.22 -11.14
N ALA A 66 30.14 -18.26 -11.82
CA ALA A 66 29.43 -19.55 -11.82
C ALA A 66 29.31 -20.18 -10.43
N SER A 67 30.26 -19.86 -9.55
CA SER A 67 30.27 -20.29 -8.16
C SER A 67 29.16 -19.70 -7.32
N ASP A 68 28.52 -18.60 -7.74
CA ASP A 68 27.62 -17.81 -6.89
C ASP A 68 26.14 -17.97 -7.28
N TYR A 69 25.85 -18.72 -8.34
CA TYR A 69 24.49 -18.88 -8.87
C TYR A 69 23.50 -19.52 -7.91
N TYR A 70 23.98 -20.46 -7.11
CA TYR A 70 23.16 -21.12 -6.08
C TYR A 70 23.29 -20.45 -4.72
N SER A 71 23.95 -19.28 -4.64
CA SER A 71 24.04 -18.53 -3.40
C SER A 71 22.70 -17.88 -3.08
N ILE A 72 22.42 -17.71 -1.79
CA ILE A 72 21.29 -16.94 -1.31
C ILE A 72 21.85 -15.58 -0.92
N THR A 73 21.51 -14.55 -1.69
CA THR A 73 21.94 -13.19 -1.41
C THR A 73 21.30 -12.67 -0.12
N MET A 74 22.10 -12.01 0.72
CA MET A 74 21.68 -11.42 1.99
C MET A 74 20.72 -12.31 2.82
N PRO A 75 21.15 -13.54 3.19
CA PRO A 75 20.23 -14.57 3.68
C PRO A 75 19.46 -14.14 4.93
N VAL A 76 20.09 -13.39 5.84
CA VAL A 76 19.42 -12.88 7.05
C VAL A 76 18.28 -11.93 6.71
N LEU A 77 18.51 -10.93 5.85
CA LEU A 77 17.48 -9.98 5.45
C LEU A 77 16.36 -10.71 4.71
N ARG A 78 16.72 -11.59 3.77
CA ARG A 78 15.77 -12.31 2.93
C ARG A 78 14.87 -13.25 3.75
N THR A 79 15.42 -14.01 4.71
CA THR A 79 14.64 -14.86 5.62
C THR A 79 13.68 -14.04 6.49
N LEU A 80 14.14 -12.88 7.01
CA LEU A 80 13.28 -12.02 7.84
C LEU A 80 12.12 -11.43 7.03
N VAL A 81 12.38 -10.94 5.81
CA VAL A 81 11.36 -10.37 4.94
C VAL A 81 10.41 -11.45 4.43
N ALA A 82 10.93 -12.63 4.07
CA ALA A 82 10.13 -13.81 3.72
C ALA A 82 9.16 -14.18 4.83
N THR A 83 9.67 -14.30 6.05
CA THR A 83 8.88 -14.65 7.23
C THR A 83 7.81 -13.60 7.53
N ALA A 84 8.15 -12.31 7.40
CA ALA A 84 7.18 -11.23 7.57
C ALA A 84 6.07 -11.30 6.50
N SER A 85 6.44 -11.53 5.24
CA SER A 85 5.49 -11.69 4.14
C SER A 85 4.53 -12.86 4.38
N GLN A 86 5.07 -14.05 4.71
CA GLN A 86 4.25 -15.23 5.02
C GLN A 86 3.37 -15.03 6.26
N ALA A 87 3.85 -14.29 7.27
CA ALA A 87 3.04 -13.92 8.43
C ALA A 87 1.83 -13.04 8.04
N PHE A 88 2.00 -12.07 7.15
CA PHE A 88 0.89 -11.26 6.67
C PHE A 88 -0.11 -12.07 5.83
N ILE A 89 0.37 -12.97 4.96
CA ILE A 89 -0.50 -13.87 4.20
C ILE A 89 -1.30 -14.77 5.15
N TRP A 90 -0.65 -15.29 6.20
CA TRP A 90 -1.32 -16.08 7.23
C TRP A 90 -2.35 -15.26 8.01
N LEU A 91 -2.07 -13.99 8.33
CA LEU A 91 -3.04 -13.09 8.96
C LEU A 91 -4.26 -12.83 8.08
N ILE A 92 -4.10 -12.73 6.75
CA ILE A 92 -5.21 -12.63 5.80
C ILE A 92 -6.07 -13.90 5.86
N ALA A 93 -5.45 -15.08 5.89
CA ALA A 93 -6.16 -16.36 6.00
C ALA A 93 -6.89 -16.49 7.35
N MET A 94 -6.25 -16.07 8.44
CA MET A 94 -6.84 -16.03 9.78
C MET A 94 -8.04 -15.07 9.85
N ASP A 95 -7.95 -13.89 9.24
CA ASP A 95 -9.04 -12.91 9.15
C ASP A 95 -10.22 -13.45 8.32
N LEU A 96 -9.94 -14.10 7.19
CA LEU A 96 -10.95 -14.79 6.36
C LEU A 96 -11.69 -15.88 7.15
N LEU A 97 -10.96 -16.60 8.01
CA LEU A 97 -11.48 -17.69 8.83
C LEU A 97 -12.04 -17.24 10.20
N ASP A 98 -11.97 -15.94 10.49
CA ASP A 98 -12.33 -15.33 11.78
C ASP A 98 -11.67 -15.99 13.00
N LYS A 99 -10.38 -16.32 12.85
CA LYS A 99 -9.55 -16.91 13.92
C LYS A 99 -8.51 -15.90 14.37
N HIS A 100 -8.48 -15.56 15.67
CA HIS A 100 -7.57 -14.53 16.21
C HIS A 100 -6.64 -15.03 17.33
N SER A 101 -6.43 -16.34 17.43
CA SER A 101 -5.61 -16.93 18.50
C SER A 101 -4.11 -16.70 18.28
N LYS A 102 -3.41 -16.16 19.30
CA LYS A 102 -1.94 -15.97 19.27
C LYS A 102 -1.19 -17.26 18.96
N LYS A 103 -1.62 -18.41 19.50
CA LYS A 103 -0.97 -19.71 19.24
C LYS A 103 -1.11 -20.13 17.78
N GLN A 104 -2.28 -19.88 17.18
CA GLN A 104 -2.55 -20.20 15.78
C GLN A 104 -1.76 -19.30 14.83
N PHE A 105 -1.39 -18.09 15.26
CA PHE A 105 -0.47 -17.22 14.52
C PHE A 105 0.99 -17.66 14.67
N VAL A 106 1.48 -17.80 15.92
CA VAL A 106 2.91 -18.01 16.19
C VAL A 106 3.40 -19.36 15.67
N ILE A 107 2.63 -20.44 15.82
CA ILE A 107 3.11 -21.79 15.48
C ILE A 107 3.48 -21.90 13.98
N PRO A 108 2.60 -21.60 13.01
CA PRO A 108 2.96 -21.73 11.60
C PRO A 108 4.11 -20.81 11.18
N VAL A 109 4.10 -19.55 11.63
CA VAL A 109 5.12 -18.56 11.27
C VAL A 109 6.50 -18.94 11.84
N ALA A 110 6.54 -19.39 13.11
CA ALA A 110 7.77 -19.85 13.72
C ALA A 110 8.29 -21.14 13.05
N THR A 111 7.41 -22.08 12.70
CA THR A 111 7.80 -23.29 11.96
C THR A 111 8.40 -22.94 10.61
N PHE A 112 7.80 -22.01 9.88
CA PHE A 112 8.35 -21.52 8.60
C PHE A 112 9.75 -20.93 8.80
N PHE A 113 9.90 -19.97 9.71
CA PHE A 113 11.19 -19.32 9.99
C PHE A 113 12.28 -20.33 10.41
N LEU A 114 11.95 -21.25 11.31
CA LEU A 114 12.88 -22.30 11.74
C LEU A 114 13.24 -23.27 10.61
N SER A 115 12.31 -23.54 9.68
CA SER A 115 12.58 -24.38 8.51
C SER A 115 13.54 -23.72 7.52
N GLU A 116 13.40 -22.41 7.26
CA GLU A 116 14.36 -21.65 6.43
C GLU A 116 15.74 -21.61 7.09
N LEU A 117 15.80 -21.33 8.40
CA LEU A 117 17.05 -21.32 9.15
C LEU A 117 17.74 -22.68 9.13
N LEU A 118 16.97 -23.76 9.26
CA LEU A 118 17.50 -25.13 9.18
C LEU A 118 18.08 -25.40 7.80
N ILE A 119 17.43 -24.97 6.71
CA ILE A 119 17.96 -25.14 5.34
C ILE A 119 19.28 -24.42 5.18
N ILE A 120 19.36 -23.15 5.62
CA ILE A 120 20.58 -22.33 5.52
C ILE A 120 21.77 -23.01 6.23
N VAL A 121 21.54 -23.62 7.39
CA VAL A 121 22.62 -24.19 8.22
C VAL A 121 22.95 -25.64 7.86
N ALA A 122 21.93 -26.45 7.55
CA ALA A 122 22.08 -27.90 7.44
C ALA A 122 22.25 -28.41 6.00
N VAL A 123 21.79 -27.67 4.99
CA VAL A 123 21.85 -28.12 3.59
C VAL A 123 23.15 -27.63 2.94
N PRO A 124 24.00 -28.51 2.39
CA PRO A 124 25.24 -28.10 1.72
C PRO A 124 24.98 -27.21 0.50
N TYR A 125 25.92 -26.30 0.21
CA TYR A 125 25.86 -25.41 -0.95
C TYR A 125 25.61 -26.18 -2.26
N GLY A 126 24.64 -25.69 -3.06
CA GLY A 126 24.32 -26.25 -4.36
C GLY A 126 22.85 -26.05 -4.75
N PRO A 127 22.40 -26.67 -5.86
CA PRO A 127 21.05 -26.52 -6.38
C PRO A 127 19.95 -26.85 -5.37
N MET A 128 20.15 -27.90 -4.57
CA MET A 128 19.18 -28.31 -3.55
C MET A 128 19.07 -27.31 -2.40
N HIS A 129 20.16 -26.64 -2.03
CA HIS A 129 20.15 -25.60 -1.00
C HIS A 129 19.24 -24.44 -1.41
N GLN A 130 19.48 -23.92 -2.61
CA GLN A 130 18.71 -22.81 -3.16
C GLN A 130 17.25 -23.20 -3.42
N TRP A 131 17.02 -24.35 -4.06
CA TRP A 131 15.66 -24.81 -4.39
C TRP A 131 14.82 -25.06 -3.13
N LEU A 132 15.36 -25.75 -2.12
CA LEU A 132 14.64 -25.97 -0.86
C LEU A 132 14.32 -24.64 -0.16
N TYR A 133 15.27 -23.71 -0.11
CA TYR A 133 15.08 -22.42 0.53
C TYR A 133 13.92 -21.65 -0.10
N TYR A 134 13.92 -21.47 -1.42
CA TYR A 134 12.83 -20.75 -2.09
C TYR A 134 11.50 -21.52 -2.04
N THR A 135 11.53 -22.85 -2.28
CA THR A 135 10.33 -23.71 -2.33
C THR A 135 9.55 -23.73 -1.01
N MET A 136 10.20 -23.47 0.14
CA MET A 136 9.50 -23.42 1.43
C MET A 136 8.40 -22.36 1.48
N ARG A 137 8.52 -21.26 0.72
CA ARG A 137 7.47 -20.25 0.59
C ARG A 137 6.21 -20.86 -0.03
N GLN A 138 6.36 -21.61 -1.11
CA GLN A 138 5.26 -22.24 -1.83
C GLN A 138 4.65 -23.36 -0.99
N VAL A 139 5.46 -24.12 -0.24
CA VAL A 139 4.96 -25.11 0.74
C VAL A 139 4.08 -24.42 1.79
N PHE A 140 4.50 -23.26 2.30
CA PHE A 140 3.69 -22.47 3.24
C PHE A 140 2.39 -21.98 2.60
N LEU A 141 2.43 -21.44 1.38
CA LEU A 141 1.22 -21.00 0.65
C LEU A 141 0.24 -22.16 0.40
N VAL A 142 0.73 -23.34 0.03
CA VAL A 142 -0.09 -24.55 -0.10
C VAL A 142 -0.71 -24.94 1.25
N PHE A 143 0.07 -24.89 2.34
CA PHE A 143 -0.45 -25.10 3.69
C PHE A 143 -1.57 -24.12 4.03
N VAL A 144 -1.42 -22.83 3.73
CA VAL A 144 -2.47 -21.82 3.95
C VAL A 144 -3.74 -22.16 3.17
N GLY A 145 -3.62 -22.49 1.88
CA GLY A 145 -4.76 -22.86 1.04
C GLY A 145 -5.48 -24.12 1.54
N LEU A 146 -4.72 -25.17 1.89
CA LEU A 146 -5.26 -26.41 2.46
C LEU A 146 -5.94 -26.16 3.80
N TYR A 147 -5.36 -25.31 4.66
CA TYR A 147 -5.93 -24.96 5.96
C TYR A 147 -7.27 -24.21 5.82
N ILE A 148 -7.36 -23.27 4.89
CA ILE A 148 -8.61 -22.56 4.57
C ILE A 148 -9.68 -23.56 4.12
N PHE A 149 -9.34 -24.43 3.16
CA PHE A 149 -10.29 -25.41 2.63
C PHE A 149 -10.73 -26.42 3.69
N TRP A 150 -9.79 -26.97 4.46
CA TRP A 150 -10.06 -27.92 5.53
C TRP A 150 -10.95 -27.30 6.63
N THR A 151 -10.63 -26.07 7.05
CA THR A 151 -11.44 -25.37 8.06
C THR A 151 -12.84 -25.09 7.55
N ALA A 152 -12.99 -24.64 6.30
CA ALA A 152 -14.29 -24.38 5.69
C ALA A 152 -15.13 -25.66 5.55
N HIS A 153 -14.51 -26.78 5.16
CA HIS A 153 -15.18 -28.07 5.03
C HIS A 153 -15.68 -28.60 6.38
N LYS A 154 -14.84 -28.51 7.41
CA LYS A 154 -15.15 -28.98 8.77
C LYS A 154 -16.14 -28.09 9.51
N SER A 155 -16.23 -26.81 9.16
CA SER A 155 -17.12 -25.88 9.86
C SER A 155 -18.59 -26.19 9.62
N THR A 156 -19.43 -26.01 10.64
CA THR A 156 -20.89 -26.07 10.54
C THR A 156 -21.51 -24.70 10.24
N GLN A 157 -20.73 -23.62 10.36
CA GLN A 157 -21.22 -22.26 10.14
C GLN A 157 -21.37 -21.95 8.65
N VAL A 158 -22.61 -21.62 8.26
CA VAL A 158 -22.97 -21.32 6.86
C VAL A 158 -22.26 -20.06 6.37
N GLU A 159 -22.14 -19.03 7.21
CA GLU A 159 -21.48 -17.77 6.87
C GLU A 159 -19.99 -17.94 6.52
N LEU A 160 -19.28 -18.76 7.28
CA LEU A 160 -17.87 -19.04 7.02
C LEU A 160 -17.69 -19.76 5.67
N LYS A 161 -18.54 -20.75 5.40
CA LYS A 161 -18.56 -21.45 4.12
C LYS A 161 -18.84 -20.50 2.96
N ALA A 162 -19.81 -19.61 3.12
CA ALA A 162 -20.15 -18.61 2.11
C ALA A 162 -18.98 -17.64 1.85
N ARG A 163 -18.31 -17.14 2.90
CA ARG A 163 -17.11 -16.28 2.79
C ARG A 163 -16.00 -16.95 2.00
N VAL A 164 -15.64 -18.19 2.35
CA VAL A 164 -14.58 -18.95 1.64
C VAL A 164 -15.00 -19.28 0.21
N ASN A 165 -16.27 -19.64 -0.01
CA ASN A 165 -16.78 -19.95 -1.34
C ASN A 165 -16.76 -18.72 -2.27
N ASN A 166 -17.05 -17.53 -1.75
CA ASN A 166 -16.93 -16.28 -2.51
C ASN A 166 -15.49 -15.99 -2.96
N GLN A 167 -14.50 -16.48 -2.20
CA GLN A 167 -13.08 -16.36 -2.52
C GLN A 167 -12.52 -17.57 -3.28
N ARG A 168 -13.34 -18.61 -3.56
CA ARG A 168 -12.90 -19.87 -4.16
C ARG A 168 -12.17 -19.69 -5.48
N LYS A 169 -12.65 -18.80 -6.35
CA LYS A 169 -12.01 -18.52 -7.65
C LYS A 169 -10.57 -18.02 -7.46
N HIS A 170 -10.35 -17.13 -6.50
CA HIS A 170 -9.05 -16.53 -6.23
C HIS A 170 -8.10 -17.53 -5.57
N LEU A 171 -8.62 -18.42 -4.69
CA LEU A 171 -7.85 -19.51 -4.09
C LEU A 171 -7.39 -20.53 -5.15
N ILE A 172 -8.26 -20.89 -6.11
CA ILE A 172 -7.89 -21.82 -7.21
C ILE A 172 -6.84 -21.19 -8.12
N ILE A 173 -7.05 -19.93 -8.55
CA ILE A 173 -6.09 -19.23 -9.40
C ILE A 173 -4.74 -19.09 -8.66
N GLY A 174 -4.77 -18.74 -7.38
CA GLY A 174 -3.58 -18.69 -6.53
C GLY A 174 -2.86 -20.04 -6.48
N ALA A 175 -3.58 -21.15 -6.28
CA ALA A 175 -2.99 -22.49 -6.26
C ALA A 175 -2.35 -22.89 -7.61
N ILE A 176 -2.98 -22.55 -8.74
CA ILE A 176 -2.42 -22.79 -10.07
C ILE A 176 -1.12 -22.00 -10.24
N LEU A 177 -1.12 -20.71 -9.89
CA LEU A 177 0.06 -19.85 -9.99
C LEU A 177 1.18 -20.33 -9.06
N VAL A 178 0.88 -20.80 -7.84
CA VAL A 178 1.87 -21.44 -6.96
C VAL A 178 2.48 -22.68 -7.63
N GLY A 179 1.67 -23.49 -8.32
CA GLY A 179 2.16 -24.61 -9.13
C GLY A 179 3.11 -24.16 -10.25
N CYS A 180 2.80 -23.06 -10.94
CA CYS A 180 3.69 -22.47 -11.95
C CYS A 180 5.01 -22.01 -11.33
N ILE A 181 4.99 -21.37 -10.16
CA ILE A 181 6.20 -20.93 -9.44
C ILE A 181 7.10 -22.12 -9.13
N VAL A 182 6.56 -23.18 -8.54
CA VAL A 182 7.34 -24.39 -8.20
C VAL A 182 7.90 -25.06 -9.47
N ALA A 183 7.12 -25.12 -10.54
CA ALA A 183 7.57 -25.70 -11.80
C ALA A 183 8.70 -24.87 -12.45
N GLU A 184 8.59 -23.54 -12.40
CA GLU A 184 9.61 -22.61 -12.87
C GLU A 184 10.89 -22.72 -12.04
N ASP A 185 10.80 -22.71 -10.71
CA ASP A 185 11.96 -22.87 -9.81
C ASP A 185 12.63 -24.23 -9.99
N PHE A 186 11.84 -25.30 -10.10
CA PHE A 186 12.37 -26.64 -10.38
C PHE A 186 13.15 -26.65 -11.69
N TYR A 187 12.58 -26.08 -12.75
CA TYR A 187 13.22 -26.04 -14.05
C TYR A 187 14.51 -25.19 -14.03
N ASN A 188 14.44 -23.96 -13.51
CA ASN A 188 15.55 -23.00 -13.53
C ASN A 188 16.71 -23.39 -12.60
N ILE A 189 16.42 -24.01 -11.46
CA ILE A 189 17.45 -24.33 -10.44
C ILE A 189 18.00 -25.75 -10.65
N LEU A 190 17.14 -26.73 -10.93
CA LEU A 190 17.53 -28.15 -10.92
C LEU A 190 17.74 -28.77 -12.30
N VAL A 191 17.06 -28.27 -13.34
CA VAL A 191 17.08 -28.88 -14.68
C VAL A 191 18.04 -28.15 -15.62
N VAL A 192 17.98 -26.82 -15.67
CA VAL A 192 18.77 -26.01 -16.60
C VAL A 192 20.22 -25.92 -16.11
N PRO A 193 21.21 -26.39 -16.89
CA PRO A 193 22.61 -26.28 -16.51
C PRO A 193 23.08 -24.83 -16.65
N MET A 194 23.71 -24.32 -15.59
CA MET A 194 24.15 -22.94 -15.49
C MET A 194 25.02 -22.47 -16.66
N SER A 195 25.85 -23.36 -17.22
CA SER A 195 26.86 -23.05 -18.24
C SER A 195 26.31 -22.63 -19.61
N LEU A 196 25.02 -22.78 -19.87
CA LEU A 196 24.42 -22.51 -21.20
C LEU A 196 23.83 -21.10 -21.36
N ALA A 197 23.67 -20.33 -20.27
CA ALA A 197 23.03 -19.02 -20.31
C ALA A 197 24.06 -17.87 -20.38
N PRO A 198 23.76 -16.76 -21.07
CA PRO A 198 24.55 -15.53 -20.98
C PRO A 198 24.67 -15.03 -19.53
N SER A 199 25.78 -14.37 -19.17
CA SER A 199 26.05 -13.92 -17.79
C SER A 199 24.95 -13.07 -17.16
N TRP A 200 24.30 -12.21 -17.95
CA TRP A 200 23.17 -11.40 -17.47
C TRP A 200 21.90 -12.22 -17.22
N LEU A 201 21.68 -13.29 -18.00
CA LEU A 201 20.53 -14.18 -17.88
C LEU A 201 20.72 -15.13 -16.70
N GLN A 202 21.96 -15.57 -16.45
CA GLN A 202 22.32 -16.34 -15.26
C GLN A 202 22.01 -15.55 -13.98
N LEU A 203 22.51 -14.32 -13.87
CA LEU A 203 22.23 -13.44 -12.73
C LEU A 203 20.72 -13.19 -12.53
N TYR A 204 19.97 -13.10 -13.62
CA TYR A 204 18.53 -12.87 -13.56
C TYR A 204 17.77 -14.12 -13.08
N LEU A 205 18.06 -15.29 -13.66
CA LEU A 205 17.39 -16.55 -13.33
C LEU A 205 17.77 -17.08 -11.95
N SER A 206 18.92 -16.70 -11.39
CA SER A 206 19.31 -17.08 -10.03
C SER A 206 18.49 -16.39 -8.94
N GLU A 207 17.92 -15.22 -9.24
CA GLU A 207 17.30 -14.35 -8.23
C GLU A 207 15.82 -14.08 -8.48
N ARG A 208 15.27 -14.43 -9.66
CA ARG A 208 13.89 -14.08 -10.03
C ARG A 208 13.09 -15.26 -10.57
N ASN A 209 11.80 -15.20 -10.24
CA ASN A 209 10.78 -16.07 -10.78
C ASN A 209 9.66 -15.23 -11.43
N PHE A 210 9.43 -15.41 -12.73
CA PHE A 210 8.41 -14.67 -13.47
C PHE A 210 7.00 -15.03 -12.99
N SER A 211 6.74 -16.31 -12.70
CA SER A 211 5.47 -16.76 -12.18
C SER A 211 5.15 -16.14 -10.82
N GLU A 212 6.16 -15.88 -9.99
CA GLU A 212 5.97 -15.19 -8.70
C GLU A 212 5.57 -13.73 -8.89
N ASN A 213 6.18 -13.04 -9.85
CA ASN A 213 5.78 -11.69 -10.23
C ASN A 213 4.35 -11.63 -10.80
N VAL A 214 3.94 -12.63 -11.60
CA VAL A 214 2.55 -12.74 -12.09
C VAL A 214 1.59 -12.99 -10.93
N PHE A 215 1.96 -13.84 -9.98
CA PHE A 215 1.19 -14.09 -8.75
C PHE A 215 1.01 -12.79 -7.94
N ALA A 216 2.10 -12.06 -7.69
CA ALA A 216 2.05 -10.79 -6.98
C ALA A 216 1.16 -9.76 -7.71
N CYS A 217 1.32 -9.61 -9.02
CA CYS A 217 0.49 -8.71 -9.84
C CYS A 217 -1.00 -9.07 -9.80
N TYR A 218 -1.34 -10.37 -9.85
CA TYR A 218 -2.72 -10.81 -9.77
C TYR A 218 -3.37 -10.38 -8.46
N PHE A 219 -2.72 -10.65 -7.32
CA PHE A 219 -3.25 -10.25 -6.01
C PHE A 219 -3.17 -8.73 -5.79
N ALA A 220 -2.22 -8.04 -6.42
CA ALA A 220 -2.13 -6.58 -6.39
C ALA A 220 -3.37 -5.95 -7.03
N ILE A 221 -3.73 -6.40 -8.22
CA ILE A 221 -4.92 -5.94 -8.94
C ILE A 221 -6.18 -6.18 -8.10
N LEU A 222 -6.33 -7.36 -7.49
CA LEU A 222 -7.47 -7.65 -6.62
C LEU A 222 -7.52 -6.70 -5.42
N LEU A 223 -6.39 -6.52 -4.73
CA LEU A 223 -6.32 -5.68 -3.55
C LEU A 223 -6.59 -4.20 -3.89
N ILE A 224 -6.07 -3.72 -5.03
CA ILE A 224 -6.36 -2.38 -5.56
C ILE A 224 -7.85 -2.23 -5.85
N ILE A 225 -8.49 -3.19 -6.53
CA ILE A 225 -9.93 -3.14 -6.84
C ILE A 225 -10.75 -3.09 -5.55
N TYR A 226 -10.42 -3.91 -4.55
CA TYR A 226 -11.10 -3.90 -3.26
C TYR A 226 -10.87 -2.60 -2.48
N ALA A 227 -9.65 -2.09 -2.46
CA ALA A 227 -9.30 -0.84 -1.81
C ALA A 227 -10.05 0.34 -2.46
N TYR A 228 -10.07 0.37 -3.80
CA TYR A 228 -10.81 1.38 -4.57
C TYR A 228 -12.30 1.34 -4.25
N HIS A 229 -12.94 0.16 -4.27
CA HIS A 229 -14.36 0.04 -3.93
C HIS A 229 -14.68 0.57 -2.51
N VAL A 230 -13.84 0.27 -1.53
CA VAL A 230 -14.05 0.74 -0.16
C VAL A 230 -13.85 2.24 -0.04
N LEU A 231 -12.82 2.79 -0.69
CA LEU A 231 -12.55 4.22 -0.71
C LEU A 231 -13.65 4.98 -1.48
N SER A 232 -14.13 4.45 -2.61
CA SER A 232 -15.15 5.10 -3.44
C SER A 232 -16.49 5.20 -2.71
N ILE A 233 -16.86 4.19 -1.92
CA ILE A 233 -18.07 4.24 -1.09
C ILE A 233 -17.94 5.34 -0.03
N ARG A 234 -16.78 5.45 0.63
CA ARG A 234 -16.55 6.47 1.66
C ARG A 234 -16.41 7.89 1.11
N MET A 235 -15.93 8.04 -0.11
CA MET A 235 -15.95 9.31 -0.83
C MET A 235 -17.37 9.74 -1.20
N GLN A 236 -18.30 8.80 -1.37
CA GLN A 236 -19.72 9.05 -1.61
C GLN A 236 -20.50 9.26 -0.29
N GLU A 237 -20.14 8.53 0.76
CA GLU A 237 -20.54 8.78 2.16
C GLU A 237 -19.69 9.88 2.79
N ALA A 238 -19.47 10.99 2.08
CA ALA A 238 -18.92 12.20 2.71
C ALA A 238 -19.68 12.40 4.02
N PRO A 239 -18.98 12.63 5.15
CA PRO A 239 -19.64 12.81 6.43
C PRO A 239 -20.78 13.79 6.22
N GLU A 240 -21.97 13.53 6.78
CA GLU A 240 -22.94 14.59 6.98
C GLU A 240 -22.19 15.68 7.73
N GLU A 241 -21.69 16.67 6.98
CA GLU A 241 -21.14 17.86 7.54
C GLU A 241 -22.26 18.39 8.41
N LYS A 242 -21.97 18.62 9.68
CA LYS A 242 -22.59 19.76 10.35
C LYS A 242 -22.40 20.92 9.38
N ASN A 243 -23.45 21.29 8.63
CA ASN A 243 -23.45 22.24 7.52
C ASN A 243 -22.37 23.32 7.66
N VAL A 244 -21.17 23.06 7.16
CA VAL A 244 -20.17 24.07 6.85
C VAL A 244 -20.20 24.09 5.34
N SER A 245 -20.77 25.13 4.77
CA SER A 245 -20.96 25.23 3.32
C SER A 245 -19.61 25.07 2.62
N ASP A 246 -19.53 24.43 1.45
CA ASP A 246 -18.28 24.38 0.64
C ASP A 246 -17.68 25.79 0.46
N LEU A 247 -18.52 26.83 0.50
CA LEU A 247 -18.14 28.23 0.56
C LEU A 247 -17.20 28.56 1.74
N ASP A 248 -17.51 28.13 2.95
CA ASP A 248 -16.69 28.37 4.16
C ASP A 248 -15.29 27.76 4.01
N ARG A 249 -15.19 26.56 3.44
CA ARG A 249 -13.90 25.87 3.22
C ARG A 249 -13.00 26.63 2.25
N HIS A 250 -13.54 27.05 1.10
CA HIS A 250 -12.79 27.83 0.11
C HIS A 250 -12.34 29.19 0.67
N ILE A 251 -13.18 29.82 1.49
CA ILE A 251 -12.82 31.07 2.17
C ILE A 251 -11.66 30.84 3.14
N GLU A 252 -11.67 29.77 3.94
CA GLU A 252 -10.61 29.46 4.90
C GLU A 252 -9.27 29.12 4.23
N GLU A 253 -9.28 28.48 3.07
CA GLU A 253 -8.05 28.21 2.29
C GLU A 253 -7.43 29.48 1.71
N GLN A 254 -8.25 30.42 1.22
CA GLN A 254 -7.77 31.67 0.60
C GLN A 254 -7.42 32.76 1.63
N MET A 255 -8.00 32.70 2.84
CA MET A 255 -7.87 33.75 3.86
C MET A 255 -6.42 34.06 4.28
N PRO A 256 -5.52 33.08 4.53
CA PRO A 256 -4.15 33.36 4.93
C PRO A 256 -3.37 34.14 3.87
N PHE A 257 -3.56 33.81 2.59
CA PHE A 257 -2.91 34.48 1.47
C PHE A 257 -3.43 35.91 1.30
N TYR A 258 -4.75 36.09 1.33
CA TYR A 258 -5.37 37.40 1.18
C TYR A 258 -5.01 38.34 2.34
N ARG A 259 -5.06 37.82 3.57
CA ARG A 259 -4.64 38.54 4.77
C ARG A 259 -3.19 39.02 4.67
N ASN A 260 -2.28 38.15 4.26
CA ASN A 260 -0.86 38.48 4.17
C ASN A 260 -0.59 39.49 3.05
N ALA A 261 -1.26 39.36 1.90
CA ALA A 261 -1.13 40.27 0.77
C ALA A 261 -1.50 41.72 1.12
N TYR A 262 -2.54 41.91 1.95
CA TYR A 262 -3.06 43.24 2.32
C TYR A 262 -2.78 43.63 3.78
N ARG A 263 -1.94 42.87 4.48
CA ARG A 263 -1.55 43.10 5.88
C ARG A 263 -2.76 43.36 6.80
N LEU A 264 -3.77 42.49 6.68
CA LEU A 264 -4.95 42.55 7.54
C LEU A 264 -4.60 42.02 8.95
N SER A 265 -5.13 42.70 9.96
CA SER A 265 -5.07 42.25 11.36
C SER A 265 -5.94 41.00 11.56
N ASN A 266 -5.76 40.29 12.69
CA ASN A 266 -6.61 39.15 13.06
C ASN A 266 -8.11 39.51 13.01
N ARG A 267 -8.48 40.67 13.60
CA ARG A 267 -9.86 41.14 13.66
C ARG A 267 -10.41 41.54 12.30
N GLU A 268 -9.60 42.17 11.45
CA GLU A 268 -10.02 42.48 10.08
C GLU A 268 -10.21 41.21 9.24
N ALA A 269 -9.41 40.16 9.46
CA ALA A 269 -9.59 38.87 8.78
C ALA A 269 -10.87 38.14 9.22
N GLU A 270 -11.19 38.14 10.52
CA GLU A 270 -12.46 37.61 11.04
C GLU A 270 -13.66 38.34 10.43
N VAL A 271 -13.63 39.67 10.39
CA VAL A 271 -14.68 40.49 9.77
C VAL A 271 -14.77 40.22 8.26
N LEU A 272 -13.64 40.13 7.56
CA LEU A 272 -13.61 39.83 6.12
C LEU A 272 -14.24 38.47 5.81
N ARG A 273 -13.95 37.44 6.60
CA ARG A 273 -14.55 36.09 6.45
C ARG A 273 -16.08 36.19 6.42
N LEU A 274 -16.67 36.88 7.40
CA LEU A 274 -18.13 37.02 7.49
C LEU A 274 -18.71 37.94 6.40
N VAL A 275 -17.92 38.93 5.95
CA VAL A 275 -18.30 39.78 4.80
C VAL A 275 -18.41 38.97 3.51
N VAL A 276 -17.44 38.08 3.24
CA VAL A 276 -17.40 37.20 2.07
C VAL A 276 -18.51 36.14 2.11
N LEU A 277 -18.89 35.69 3.31
CA LEU A 277 -20.08 34.86 3.55
C LEU A 277 -21.42 35.59 3.37
N GLY A 278 -21.40 36.89 3.04
CA GLY A 278 -22.61 37.66 2.76
C GLY A 278 -23.34 38.22 3.99
N LYS A 279 -22.79 38.08 5.21
CA LYS A 279 -23.47 38.51 6.44
C LYS A 279 -23.58 40.02 6.56
N SER A 280 -24.74 40.54 6.94
CA SER A 280 -24.96 41.96 7.22
C SER A 280 -24.10 42.45 8.39
N ASN A 281 -23.92 43.77 8.51
CA ASN A 281 -23.12 44.34 9.60
C ASN A 281 -23.71 44.04 10.99
N GLN A 282 -25.03 43.81 11.07
CA GLN A 282 -25.70 43.40 12.30
C GLN A 282 -25.36 41.95 12.64
N GLU A 283 -25.47 41.04 11.67
CA GLU A 283 -25.13 39.63 11.87
C GLU A 283 -23.65 39.43 12.24
N ILE A 284 -22.75 40.21 11.61
CA ILE A 284 -21.31 40.21 11.93
C ILE A 284 -21.08 40.71 13.36
N ALA A 285 -21.80 41.76 13.76
CA ALA A 285 -21.70 42.33 15.10
C ALA A 285 -22.17 41.31 16.15
N ASP A 286 -23.28 40.64 15.90
CA ASP A 286 -23.85 39.64 16.79
C ASP A 286 -22.94 38.40 16.92
N GLU A 287 -22.34 37.95 15.81
CA GLU A 287 -21.47 36.77 15.80
C GLU A 287 -20.08 37.01 16.42
N LEU A 288 -19.52 38.21 16.24
CA LEU A 288 -18.22 38.58 16.81
C LEU A 288 -18.34 39.27 18.17
N TYR A 289 -19.56 39.44 18.70
CA TYR A 289 -19.86 40.18 19.93
C TYR A 289 -19.29 41.61 19.92
N LEU A 290 -19.49 42.32 18.81
CA LEU A 290 -19.02 43.69 18.56
C LEU A 290 -20.20 44.67 18.42
N ALA A 291 -19.94 45.97 18.57
CA ALA A 291 -20.91 46.98 18.16
C ALA A 291 -20.92 47.13 16.62
N VAL A 292 -22.10 47.38 16.03
CA VAL A 292 -22.24 47.59 14.57
C VAL A 292 -21.35 48.72 14.06
N GLY A 293 -21.15 49.77 14.86
CA GLY A 293 -20.21 50.85 14.54
C GLY A 293 -18.77 50.36 14.39
N THR A 294 -18.32 49.46 15.28
CA THR A 294 -17.00 48.83 15.23
C THR A 294 -16.83 47.96 13.99
N VAL A 295 -17.87 47.19 13.62
CA VAL A 295 -17.85 46.40 12.38
C VAL A 295 -17.71 47.31 11.15
N LYS A 296 -18.45 48.43 11.09
CA LYS A 296 -18.31 49.42 10.01
C LYS A 296 -16.89 49.97 9.91
N THR A 297 -16.26 50.26 11.04
CA THR A 297 -14.85 50.71 11.08
C THR A 297 -13.90 49.65 10.55
N HIS A 298 -14.06 48.38 10.95
CA HIS A 298 -13.23 47.30 10.41
C HIS A 298 -13.43 47.12 8.90
N ILE A 299 -14.66 47.14 8.40
CA ILE A 299 -14.94 47.07 6.96
C ILE A 299 -14.32 48.26 6.21
N HIS A 300 -14.41 49.47 6.75
CA HIS A 300 -13.76 50.64 6.16
C HIS A 300 -12.24 50.48 6.07
N ASN A 301 -11.59 50.01 7.12
CA ASN A 301 -10.15 49.77 7.12
C ASN A 301 -9.73 48.68 6.13
N ILE A 302 -10.54 47.62 5.98
CA ILE A 302 -10.30 46.56 4.98
C ILE A 302 -10.40 47.13 3.57
N LEU A 303 -11.45 47.93 3.29
CA LEU A 303 -11.63 48.58 1.99
C LEU A 303 -10.44 49.49 1.64
N VAL A 304 -9.95 50.27 2.61
CA VAL A 304 -8.77 51.12 2.42
C VAL A 304 -7.52 50.27 2.15
N LYS A 305 -7.27 49.22 2.93
CA LYS A 305 -6.07 48.36 2.77
C LYS A 305 -6.07 47.55 1.48
N THR A 306 -7.25 47.27 0.93
CA THR A 306 -7.44 46.48 -0.30
C THR A 306 -7.71 47.36 -1.52
N GLU A 307 -7.75 48.68 -1.34
CA GLU A 307 -8.05 49.67 -2.38
C GLU A 307 -9.39 49.44 -3.10
N GLN A 308 -10.38 48.94 -2.34
CA GLN A 308 -11.71 48.64 -2.86
C GLN A 308 -12.72 49.73 -2.47
N GLN A 309 -13.62 50.07 -3.39
CA GLN A 309 -14.55 51.19 -3.21
C GLN A 309 -15.77 50.82 -2.36
N ASN A 310 -16.23 49.58 -2.45
CA ASN A 310 -17.39 49.12 -1.70
C ASN A 310 -17.33 47.63 -1.37
N ARG A 311 -18.27 47.19 -0.54
CA ARG A 311 -18.38 45.81 -0.08
C ARG A 311 -18.48 44.82 -1.24
N THR A 312 -19.23 45.15 -2.29
CA THR A 312 -19.42 44.27 -3.45
C THR A 312 -18.12 44.09 -4.24
N THR A 313 -17.38 45.17 -4.49
CA THR A 313 -16.08 45.09 -5.18
C THR A 313 -15.06 44.33 -4.34
N LEU A 314 -15.10 44.47 -3.01
CA LEU A 314 -14.26 43.69 -2.10
C LEU A 314 -14.53 42.18 -2.17
N ILE A 315 -15.79 41.77 -2.19
CA ILE A 315 -16.15 40.35 -2.31
C ILE A 315 -15.70 39.79 -3.66
N LEU A 316 -15.96 40.50 -4.76
CA LEU A 316 -15.52 40.08 -6.10
C LEU A 316 -13.99 40.01 -6.21
N HIS A 317 -13.29 40.93 -5.56
CA HIS A 317 -11.84 40.98 -5.55
C HIS A 317 -11.23 39.83 -4.74
N PHE A 318 -11.86 39.41 -3.63
CA PHE A 318 -11.45 38.21 -2.88
C PHE A 318 -11.50 36.94 -3.76
N TRP A 319 -12.56 36.75 -4.54
CA TRP A 319 -12.74 35.56 -5.38
C TRP A 319 -11.94 35.53 -6.69
N LYS A 320 -11.41 36.67 -7.14
CA LYS A 320 -10.63 36.76 -8.39
C LYS A 320 -9.17 36.30 -8.24
N ARG A 321 -8.70 36.07 -7.01
CA ARG A 321 -7.30 35.80 -6.69
C ARG A 321 -7.13 34.39 -6.15
#